data_AF-A0A9P6VEE6-F1
#
_entry.id   AF-A0A9P6VEE6-F1
#
_cell.length_a   1.000
_cell.length_b   1.000
_cell.length_c   1.000
_cell.angle_alpha   90.00
_cell.angle_beta   90.00
_cell.angle_gamma   90.00
#
_symmetry.space_group_name_H-M   'P 1'
#
loop_
_entity.id
_entity.type
_entity.pdbx_description
1 polymer ?
#
loop_
_entity_poly.entity_id
_entity_poly.type
_entity_poly.pdbx_seq_one_letter_code
_entity_poly.pdbx_strand_id
1 'polypeptide(L)'
;MALHIRIFQPYARAHLFRIILTASPQANGFFNSSGLSGFLPAAYTLLSLRFLQVVGLAGKGSQISMREWRKGITGEADGWTYHAKGLWITGKECLTVVGSSNYSKRSEELDLEVGVLIVTRNEKLRIRMTEEQRWLLGNSRRVMEEDLRASDRGIGWVVVVLVWIAGLLGTQL
;
A
#
# COMPACT_ATOMS: atom_id res chain seq x y z
N MET A 1 -4.91 3.18 -6.36
CA MET A 1 -3.63 2.81 -5.71
C MET A 1 -3.56 1.31 -5.59
N ALA A 2 -2.46 0.77 -6.09
CA ALA A 2 -2.13 -0.63 -6.23
C ALA A 2 -2.39 -1.52 -5.04
N LEU A 3 -2.87 -2.71 -5.36
CA LEU A 3 -2.74 -3.81 -4.45
C LEU A 3 -2.54 -5.13 -5.21
N HIS A 4 -1.33 -5.35 -5.69
CA HIS A 4 -0.85 -6.70 -5.97
C HIS A 4 0.68 -6.74 -6.04
N ILE A 5 1.31 -7.48 -5.11
CA ILE A 5 2.72 -7.90 -5.23
C ILE A 5 2.83 -9.37 -4.76
N ARG A 6 3.24 -10.25 -5.68
CA ARG A 6 3.69 -11.66 -5.53
C ARG A 6 5.07 -11.76 -6.24
N ILE A 7 6.08 -12.58 -5.95
CA ILE A 7 6.56 -13.59 -4.97
C ILE A 7 8.10 -13.58 -5.19
N PHE A 8 8.96 -13.91 -4.20
CA PHE A 8 10.20 -14.65 -4.52
C PHE A 8 10.60 -15.67 -3.44
N GLN A 9 11.17 -16.80 -3.91
CA GLN A 9 11.75 -17.94 -3.19
C GLN A 9 13.24 -18.01 -3.56
N PRO A 10 14.13 -18.49 -2.66
CA PRO A 10 14.50 -19.91 -2.77
C PRO A 10 14.72 -20.62 -1.41
N TYR A 11 14.35 -21.91 -1.39
CA TYR A 11 14.64 -22.97 -0.42
C TYR A 11 14.11 -22.86 1.04
N ALA A 12 13.40 -23.92 1.42
CA ALA A 12 13.15 -24.44 2.77
C ALA A 12 12.55 -23.49 3.84
N ARG A 13 11.22 -23.59 4.01
CA ARG A 13 10.48 -23.44 5.29
C ARG A 13 10.70 -22.18 6.16
N ALA A 14 11.21 -21.07 5.62
CA ALA A 14 11.03 -19.77 6.27
C ALA A 14 9.70 -19.16 5.81
N HIS A 15 8.75 -19.00 6.74
CA HIS A 15 7.49 -18.30 6.48
C HIS A 15 7.79 -16.87 6.01
N LEU A 16 7.66 -16.62 4.71
CA LEU A 16 7.77 -15.27 4.13
C LEU A 16 6.65 -14.40 4.69
N PHE A 17 7.01 -13.48 5.58
CA PHE A 17 6.10 -12.45 6.07
C PHE A 17 6.12 -11.26 5.11
N ARG A 18 4.95 -10.92 4.55
CA ARG A 18 4.77 -9.83 3.58
C ARG A 18 4.03 -8.69 4.25
N ILE A 19 4.54 -7.48 4.09
CA ILE A 19 3.87 -6.26 4.55
C ILE A 19 3.40 -5.49 3.32
N ILE A 20 2.11 -5.21 3.26
CA ILE A 20 1.54 -4.24 2.34
C ILE A 20 1.39 -2.92 3.09
N LEU A 21 2.12 -1.89 2.66
CA LEU A 21 2.11 -0.58 3.29
C LEU A 21 1.36 0.41 2.39
N THR A 22 0.32 1.03 2.93
CA THR A 22 -0.51 2.01 2.23
C THR A 22 -0.58 3.31 3.02
N ALA A 23 -0.96 4.41 2.38
CA ALA A 23 -1.34 5.62 3.10
C ALA A 23 -2.60 5.36 3.95
N SER A 24 -2.66 5.89 5.17
CA SER A 24 -3.94 6.06 5.85
C SER A 24 -4.79 7.11 5.11
N PRO A 25 -6.12 7.16 5.34
CA PRO A 25 -6.97 8.20 4.75
C PRO A 25 -6.42 9.62 5.01
N GLN A 26 -5.94 9.89 6.22
CA GLN A 26 -5.38 11.19 6.63
C GLN A 26 -4.03 11.52 6.00
N ALA A 27 -3.28 10.52 5.52
CA ALA A 27 -2.04 10.69 4.79
C ALA A 27 -2.25 10.71 3.26
N ASN A 28 -3.50 10.74 2.80
CA ASN A 28 -3.84 10.80 1.39
C ASN A 28 -3.96 12.27 0.94
N GLY A 29 -3.38 12.61 -0.22
CA GLY A 29 -3.45 13.97 -0.77
C GLY A 29 -4.86 14.46 -1.11
N PHE A 30 -5.84 13.56 -1.24
CA PHE A 30 -7.24 13.90 -1.48
C PHE A 30 -8.09 13.95 -0.20
N PHE A 31 -7.47 13.78 0.97
CA PHE A 31 -8.18 13.87 2.25
C PHE A 31 -8.87 15.22 2.39
N ASN A 32 -10.18 15.21 2.67
CA ASN A 32 -11.04 16.41 2.73
C ASN A 32 -11.05 17.28 1.47
N SER A 33 -10.63 16.77 0.31
CA SER A 33 -10.78 17.49 -0.95
C SER A 33 -12.26 17.65 -1.32
N SER A 34 -12.62 18.76 -1.95
CA SER A 34 -13.98 19.04 -2.40
C SER A 34 -14.34 18.22 -3.65
N GLY A 35 -15.61 17.85 -3.79
CA GLY A 35 -16.12 17.12 -4.95
C GLY A 35 -15.79 15.61 -4.94
N LEU A 36 -15.74 15.01 -6.14
CA LEU A 36 -15.63 13.55 -6.29
C LEU A 36 -14.30 12.98 -5.77
N SER A 37 -13.22 13.75 -5.83
CA SER A 37 -11.92 13.31 -5.33
C SER A 37 -11.92 13.06 -3.81
N GLY A 38 -12.82 13.73 -3.06
CA GLY A 38 -12.98 13.52 -1.62
C GLY A 38 -13.43 12.11 -1.24
N PHE A 39 -14.00 11.34 -2.19
CA PHE A 39 -14.36 9.93 -1.97
C PHE A 39 -13.18 8.97 -2.16
N LEU A 40 -12.04 9.41 -2.70
CA LEU A 40 -10.89 8.55 -2.97
C LEU A 40 -10.32 7.89 -1.71
N PRO A 41 -10.12 8.59 -0.57
CA PRO A 41 -9.67 7.96 0.66
C PRO A 41 -10.58 6.81 1.10
N ALA A 42 -11.90 7.01 1.07
CA ALA A 42 -12.87 5.98 1.43
C ALA A 42 -12.90 4.81 0.41
N ALA A 43 -12.74 5.11 -0.88
CA ALA A 43 -12.62 4.08 -1.93
C ALA A 43 -11.40 3.19 -1.68
N TYR A 44 -10.26 3.77 -1.31
CA TYR A 44 -9.06 3.00 -0.95
C TYR A 44 -9.25 2.17 0.32
N THR A 45 -9.97 2.67 1.33
CA THR A 45 -10.35 1.86 2.48
C THR A 45 -11.20 0.66 2.06
N LEU A 46 -12.18 0.84 1.17
CA LEU A 46 -13.01 -0.26 0.66
C LEU A 46 -12.19 -1.32 -0.09
N LEU A 47 -11.24 -0.91 -0.93
CA LEU A 47 -10.34 -1.83 -1.64
C LEU A 47 -9.43 -2.59 -0.65
N SER A 48 -8.95 -1.91 0.39
CA SER A 48 -8.14 -2.49 1.45
C SER A 48 -8.91 -3.55 2.24
N LEU A 49 -10.18 -3.27 2.55
CA LEU A 49 -11.07 -4.21 3.22
C LEU A 49 -11.30 -5.46 2.37
N ARG A 50 -11.62 -5.29 1.08
CA ARG A 50 -11.80 -6.40 0.14
C ARG A 50 -10.55 -7.27 0.04
N PHE A 51 -9.37 -6.66 0.06
CA PHE A 51 -8.14 -7.42 0.07
C PHE A 51 -7.95 -8.25 1.33
N LEU A 52 -8.14 -7.67 2.51
CA LEU A 52 -7.99 -8.40 3.76
C LEU A 52 -8.96 -9.59 3.83
N GLN A 53 -10.18 -9.43 3.31
CA GLN A 53 -11.14 -10.52 3.14
C GLN A 53 -10.59 -11.63 2.23
N VAL A 54 -10.03 -11.29 1.07
CA VAL A 54 -9.42 -12.27 0.16
C VAL A 54 -8.22 -12.99 0.80
N VAL A 55 -7.39 -12.26 1.56
CA VAL A 55 -6.25 -12.82 2.31
C VAL A 55 -6.74 -13.79 3.39
N GLY A 56 -7.81 -13.44 4.10
CA GLY A 56 -8.46 -14.27 5.10
C GLY A 56 -9.03 -15.56 4.51
N LEU A 57 -9.82 -15.44 3.44
CA LEU A 57 -10.40 -16.57 2.71
C LEU A 57 -9.33 -17.52 2.14
N ALA A 58 -8.18 -16.99 1.72
CA ALA A 58 -7.05 -17.78 1.24
C ALA A 58 -6.21 -18.43 2.37
N GLY A 59 -6.55 -18.21 3.64
CA GLY A 59 -5.78 -18.70 4.79
C GLY A 59 -4.38 -18.11 4.89
N LYS A 60 -4.17 -16.88 4.38
CA LYS A 60 -2.85 -16.22 4.31
C LYS A 60 -2.63 -15.13 5.36
N GLY A 61 -3.55 -14.96 6.32
CA GLY A 61 -3.46 -13.92 7.36
C GLY A 61 -2.22 -13.99 8.27
N SER A 62 -1.58 -15.15 8.39
CA SER A 62 -0.30 -15.29 9.11
C SER A 62 0.93 -14.90 8.27
N GLN A 63 0.77 -14.77 6.95
CA GLN A 63 1.85 -14.50 6.00
C GLN A 63 1.78 -13.10 5.41
N ILE A 64 0.62 -12.45 5.47
CA ILE A 64 0.37 -11.15 4.86
C ILE A 64 -0.21 -10.22 5.93
N SER A 65 0.44 -9.09 6.13
CA SER A 65 0.00 -8.03 7.02
C SER A 65 -0.19 -6.75 6.21
N MET A 66 -1.30 -6.05 6.46
CA MET A 66 -1.54 -4.73 5.90
C MET A 66 -1.25 -3.68 6.97
N ARG A 67 -0.58 -2.59 6.57
CA ARG A 67 -0.28 -1.46 7.44
C ARG A 67 -0.64 -0.16 6.76
N GLU A 68 -1.16 0.79 7.54
CA GLU A 68 -1.41 2.15 7.12
C GLU A 68 -0.36 3.07 7.71
N TRP A 69 0.30 3.86 6.86
CA TRP A 69 1.22 4.92 7.25
C TRP A 69 0.47 6.22 7.53
N ARG A 70 0.83 6.89 8.63
CA ARG A 70 0.32 8.23 8.96
C ARG A 70 1.32 8.99 9.83
N LYS A 71 1.63 10.23 9.44
CA LYS A 71 2.30 11.21 10.30
C LYS A 71 1.49 12.51 10.25
N GLY A 72 0.74 12.78 11.33
CA GLY A 72 -0.21 13.88 11.38
C GLY A 72 -1.43 13.69 10.47
N ILE A 73 -2.05 14.79 10.04
CA ILE A 73 -3.17 14.83 9.09
C ILE A 73 -2.78 15.76 7.95
N THR A 74 -2.93 15.31 6.71
CA THR A 74 -2.63 16.13 5.52
C THR A 74 -3.43 17.44 5.56
N GLY A 75 -2.72 18.57 5.41
CA GLY A 75 -3.30 19.91 5.50
C GLY A 75 -3.22 20.55 6.90
N GLU A 76 -2.84 19.81 7.94
CA GLU A 76 -2.55 20.33 9.28
C GLU A 76 -1.05 20.55 9.50
N ALA A 77 -0.71 21.29 10.57
CA ALA A 77 0.68 21.43 11.01
C ALA A 77 1.30 20.04 11.31
N ASP A 78 2.52 19.81 10.83
CA ASP A 78 3.24 18.53 10.93
C ASP A 78 2.57 17.32 10.22
N GLY A 79 1.57 17.57 9.39
CA GLY A 79 0.89 16.58 8.56
C GLY A 79 1.63 16.24 7.27
N TRP A 80 1.80 14.95 7.00
CA TRP A 80 2.50 14.46 5.81
C TRP A 80 1.58 13.61 4.93
N THR A 81 1.67 13.83 3.62
CA THR A 81 1.16 12.91 2.60
C THR A 81 2.11 11.74 2.39
N TYR A 82 1.58 10.54 2.21
CA TYR A 82 2.39 9.35 1.91
C TYR A 82 2.39 9.03 0.41
N HIS A 83 3.58 9.06 -0.19
CA HIS A 83 3.79 8.85 -1.63
C HIS A 83 4.94 7.88 -1.95
N ALA A 84 5.43 7.11 -0.97
CA ALA A 84 6.48 6.15 -1.23
C ALA A 84 5.97 5.02 -2.13
N LYS A 85 6.79 4.63 -3.11
CA LYS A 85 6.50 3.58 -4.07
C LYS A 85 7.74 2.72 -4.22
N GLY A 86 7.58 1.42 -4.07
CA GLY A 86 8.69 0.50 -4.23
C GLY A 86 8.41 -0.88 -3.68
N LEU A 87 9.39 -1.76 -3.87
CA LEU A 87 9.41 -3.10 -3.34
C LEU A 87 10.73 -3.32 -2.60
N TRP A 88 10.64 -3.90 -1.42
CA TRP A 88 11.79 -4.15 -0.55
C TRP A 88 11.80 -5.61 -0.12
N ILE A 89 12.92 -6.29 -0.37
CA ILE A 89 13.16 -7.68 0.05
C ILE A 89 14.49 -7.70 0.81
N THR A 90 14.42 -8.12 2.07
CA THR A 90 15.60 -8.28 2.95
C THR A 90 15.85 -9.76 3.19
N GLY A 91 17.07 -10.20 2.88
CA GLY A 91 17.53 -11.56 3.12
C GLY A 91 19.05 -11.64 3.12
N LYS A 92 19.59 -12.79 2.71
CA LYS A 92 21.03 -12.93 2.43
C LYS A 92 21.49 -11.98 1.31
N GLU A 93 20.61 -11.78 0.34
CA GLU A 93 20.65 -10.71 -0.65
C GLU A 93 19.54 -9.72 -0.33
N CYS A 94 19.80 -8.43 -0.50
CA CYS A 94 18.77 -7.41 -0.48
C CYS A 94 18.42 -6.99 -1.90
N LEU A 95 17.13 -6.82 -2.15
CA LEU A 95 16.58 -6.35 -3.40
C LEU A 95 15.65 -5.18 -3.09
N THR A 96 15.86 -4.05 -3.77
CA THR A 96 14.92 -2.93 -3.74
C THR A 96 14.59 -2.50 -5.16
N VAL A 97 13.30 -2.29 -5.41
CA VAL A 97 12.80 -1.60 -6.60
C VAL A 97 12.29 -0.23 -6.16
N VAL A 98 12.81 0.84 -6.76
CA VAL A 98 12.30 2.20 -6.59
C VAL A 98 12.01 2.77 -7.96
N GLY A 99 10.92 3.51 -8.11
CA GLY A 99 10.55 4.09 -9.40
C GLY A 99 9.33 4.98 -9.32
N SER A 100 8.89 5.45 -10.49
CA SER A 100 7.69 6.29 -10.63
C SER A 100 6.39 5.50 -10.46
N SER A 101 6.43 4.17 -10.69
CA SER A 101 5.23 3.33 -10.77
C SER A 101 4.42 3.35 -9.49
N ASN A 102 3.13 3.69 -9.63
CA ASN A 102 2.15 3.62 -8.56
C ASN A 102 1.66 2.20 -8.30
N TYR A 103 2.12 1.22 -9.09
CA TYR A 103 1.62 -0.15 -9.14
C TYR A 103 0.09 -0.23 -9.45
N SER A 104 -0.48 0.85 -9.99
CA SER A 104 -1.90 0.90 -10.40
C SER A 104 -2.05 0.45 -11.85
N LYS A 105 -3.27 0.06 -12.24
CA LYS A 105 -3.56 -0.35 -13.62
C LYS A 105 -3.17 0.73 -14.65
N ARG A 106 -3.39 2.01 -14.32
CA ARG A 106 -2.99 3.14 -15.16
C ARG A 106 -1.47 3.20 -15.36
N SER A 107 -0.69 3.03 -14.28
CA SER A 107 0.77 2.96 -14.36
C SER A 107 1.26 1.79 -15.22
N GLU A 108 0.52 0.68 -15.30
CA GLU A 108 0.89 -0.45 -16.14
C GLU A 108 0.52 -0.26 -17.62
N GLU A 109 -0.64 0.34 -17.90
CA GLU A 109 -1.22 0.34 -19.25
C GLU A 109 -1.03 1.65 -20.02
N LEU A 110 -0.86 2.78 -19.33
CA LEU A 110 -1.00 4.11 -19.92
C LEU A 110 0.17 5.07 -19.65
N ASP A 111 0.82 4.97 -18.49
CA ASP A 111 1.88 5.89 -18.11
C ASP A 111 3.27 5.34 -18.53
N LEU A 112 4.19 6.22 -18.95
CA LEU A 112 5.59 5.86 -19.13
C LEU A 112 6.27 5.80 -17.75
N GLU A 113 6.71 4.61 -17.35
CA GLU A 113 7.29 4.38 -16.04
C GLU A 113 8.81 4.17 -16.11
N VAL A 114 9.53 4.68 -15.12
CA VAL A 114 10.95 4.44 -14.92
C VAL A 114 11.19 3.88 -13.53
N GLY A 115 12.04 2.86 -13.43
CA GLY A 115 12.39 2.22 -12.17
C GLY A 115 13.82 1.69 -12.19
N VAL A 116 14.40 1.58 -11.00
CA VAL A 116 15.72 1.03 -10.76
C VAL A 116 15.58 -0.18 -9.85
N LEU A 117 16.18 -1.29 -10.27
CA LEU A 117 16.35 -2.50 -9.47
C LEU A 117 17.76 -2.51 -8.87
N ILE A 118 17.84 -2.48 -7.55
CA ILE A 118 19.09 -2.57 -6.79
C ILE A 118 19.15 -3.95 -6.15
N VAL A 119 20.16 -4.74 -6.51
CA VAL A 119 20.45 -6.04 -5.89
C VAL A 119 21.82 -5.99 -5.25
N THR A 120 21.92 -6.40 -3.98
CA THR A 120 23.18 -6.31 -3.26
C THR A 120 23.38 -7.42 -2.24
N ARG A 121 24.64 -7.87 -2.13
CA ARG A 121 25.18 -8.69 -1.03
C ARG A 121 26.05 -7.87 -0.08
N ASN A 122 26.35 -6.61 -0.42
CA ASN A 122 27.23 -5.76 0.36
C ASN A 122 26.62 -5.47 1.73
N GLU A 123 27.32 -5.84 2.80
CA GLU A 123 26.83 -5.74 4.17
C GLU A 123 26.39 -4.32 4.56
N LYS A 124 27.22 -3.31 4.27
CA LYS A 124 26.91 -1.91 4.61
C LYS A 124 25.65 -1.42 3.91
N LEU A 125 25.48 -1.76 2.63
CA LEU A 125 24.27 -1.38 1.88
C LEU A 125 23.04 -2.14 2.37
N ARG A 126 23.17 -3.43 2.71
CA ARG A 126 22.08 -4.22 3.30
C ARG A 126 21.58 -3.61 4.62
N ILE A 127 22.49 -3.13 5.47
CA ILE A 127 22.14 -2.43 6.72
C ILE A 127 21.32 -1.17 6.40
N ARG A 128 21.80 -0.31 5.49
CA ARG A 128 21.08 0.93 5.09
C ARG A 128 19.70 0.66 4.49
N MET A 129 19.58 -0.35 3.63
CA MET A 129 18.28 -0.74 3.05
C MET A 129 17.31 -1.27 4.11
N THR A 130 17.84 -1.95 5.13
CA THR A 130 17.02 -2.40 6.28
C THR A 130 16.59 -1.22 7.15
N GLU A 131 17.45 -0.22 7.35
CA GLU A 131 17.11 1.01 8.05
C GLU A 131 16.04 1.81 7.32
N GLU A 132 16.12 1.92 5.99
CA GLU A 132 15.08 2.53 5.16
C GLU A 132 13.72 1.84 5.34
N GLN A 133 13.68 0.50 5.33
CA GLN A 133 12.46 -0.25 5.61
C GLN A 133 11.90 0.05 7.01
N ARG A 134 12.77 0.08 8.03
CA ARG A 134 12.35 0.42 9.40
C ARG A 134 11.79 1.85 9.47
N TRP A 135 12.42 2.79 8.78
CA TRP A 135 11.96 4.17 8.70
C TRP A 135 10.59 4.28 8.01
N LEU A 136 10.39 3.60 6.88
CA LEU A 136 9.10 3.53 6.19
C LEU A 136 8.01 2.94 7.09
N LEU A 137 8.35 1.92 7.89
CA LEU A 137 7.41 1.28 8.80
C LEU A 137 7.18 2.06 10.11
N GLY A 138 8.05 3.01 10.46
CA GLY A 138 8.09 3.67 11.77
C GLY A 138 6.81 4.44 12.12
N ASN A 139 6.16 5.05 11.13
CA ASN A 139 4.89 5.77 11.30
C ASN A 139 3.69 4.96 10.77
N SER A 140 3.79 3.63 10.74
CA SER A 140 2.73 2.78 10.24
C SER A 140 2.11 1.91 11.33
N ARG A 141 0.80 1.68 11.27
CA ARG A 141 0.09 0.76 12.16
C ARG A 141 -0.46 -0.42 11.37
N ARG A 142 -0.49 -1.61 11.98
CA ARG A 142 -1.21 -2.75 11.42
C ARG A 142 -2.70 -2.43 11.40
N VAL A 143 -3.37 -2.86 10.33
CA VAL A 143 -4.83 -2.76 10.19
C VAL A 143 -5.46 -4.11 9.94
N MET A 144 -6.63 -4.31 10.53
CA MET A 144 -7.47 -5.49 10.44
C MET A 144 -8.79 -5.12 9.76
N GLU A 145 -9.60 -6.11 9.38
CA GLU A 145 -10.91 -5.84 8.75
C GLU A 145 -11.81 -4.96 9.63
N GLU A 146 -11.79 -5.18 10.94
CA GLU A 146 -12.55 -4.40 11.92
C GLU A 146 -12.15 -2.91 11.90
N ASP A 147 -10.84 -2.61 11.82
CA ASP A 147 -10.33 -1.23 11.74
C ASP A 147 -10.80 -0.51 10.47
N LEU A 148 -11.05 -1.25 9.39
CA LEU A 148 -11.46 -0.71 8.09
C LEU A 148 -12.98 -0.57 7.96
N ARG A 149 -13.75 -1.27 8.81
CA ARG A 149 -15.21 -1.16 8.88
C ARG A 149 -15.68 -0.07 9.86
N ALA A 150 -14.78 0.49 10.65
CA ALA A 150 -15.11 1.58 11.58
C ALA A 150 -15.77 2.76 10.85
N SER A 151 -16.73 3.40 11.51
CA SER A 151 -17.58 4.43 10.90
C SER A 151 -16.81 5.68 10.48
N ASP A 152 -15.69 5.98 11.14
CA ASP A 152 -14.77 7.07 10.82
C ASP A 152 -14.01 6.87 9.49
N ARG A 153 -14.11 5.68 8.88
CA ARG A 153 -13.49 5.36 7.59
C ARG A 153 -14.27 5.84 6.37
N GLY A 154 -15.52 6.28 6.56
CA GLY A 154 -16.31 6.93 5.52
C GLY A 154 -16.77 6.02 4.37
N ILE A 155 -16.81 4.69 4.55
CA ILE A 155 -17.30 3.76 3.53
C ILE A 155 -18.84 3.85 3.45
N GLY A 156 -19.36 4.81 2.69
CA GLY A 156 -20.78 4.93 2.36
C GLY A 156 -21.17 4.17 1.10
N TRP A 157 -22.48 3.99 0.87
CA TRP A 157 -23.01 3.34 -0.34
C TRP A 157 -22.57 4.05 -1.63
N VAL A 158 -22.42 5.38 -1.61
CA VAL A 158 -21.91 6.17 -2.74
C VAL A 158 -20.52 5.70 -3.15
N VAL A 159 -19.63 5.48 -2.18
CA VAL A 159 -18.26 4.99 -2.42
C VAL A 159 -18.29 3.60 -3.07
N VAL A 160 -19.17 2.72 -2.59
CA VAL A 160 -19.32 1.37 -3.14
C VAL A 160 -19.76 1.43 -4.61
N VAL A 161 -20.75 2.28 -4.93
CA VAL A 161 -21.23 2.48 -6.29
C VAL A 161 -20.15 3.08 -7.18
N LEU A 162 -19.43 4.11 -6.72
CA LEU A 162 -18.34 4.73 -7.48
C LEU A 162 -17.23 3.72 -7.81
N VAL A 163 -16.81 2.91 -6.84
CA VAL A 163 -15.80 1.86 -7.06
C VAL A 163 -16.31 0.79 -8.03
N TRP A 164 -17.60 0.45 -7.99
CA TRP A 164 -18.19 -0.51 -8.91
C TRP A 164 -18.26 0.01 -10.36
N ILE A 165 -18.68 1.27 -10.55
CA ILE A 165 -18.71 1.94 -11.86
C ILE A 165 -17.29 2.04 -12.43
N ALA A 166 -16.32 2.47 -11.62
CA ALA A 166 -14.90 2.49 -12.00
C ALA A 166 -14.42 1.09 -12.44
N GLY A 167 -14.89 0.04 -11.77
CA GLY A 167 -14.67 -1.35 -12.14
C GLY A 167 -15.16 -1.69 -13.55
N LEU A 168 -16.39 -1.28 -13.89
CA LEU A 168 -17.03 -1.56 -15.18
C LEU A 168 -16.45 -0.77 -16.36
N LEU A 169 -16.10 0.49 -16.14
CA LEU A 169 -15.60 1.39 -17.19
C LEU A 169 -14.14 1.12 -17.56
N GLY A 170 -13.48 0.16 -16.90
CA GLY A 170 -12.05 -0.12 -17.07
C GLY A 170 -11.13 0.95 -16.46
N THR A 171 -11.66 2.12 -16.10
CA THR A 171 -10.99 3.19 -15.35
C THR A 171 -10.95 2.83 -13.87
N GLN A 172 -9.96 2.05 -13.43
CA GLN A 172 -9.81 1.67 -12.02
C GLN A 172 -8.75 2.55 -11.32
N LEU A 173 -9.09 2.98 -10.10
CA LEU A 173 -8.32 3.91 -9.24
C LEU A 173 -6.96 3.37 -8.76
#